data_AF-A0A4Q6IMW6-F1
#
_entry.id   AF-A0A4Q6IMW6-F1
#
_cell.length_a   1.000
_cell.length_b   1.000
_cell.length_c   1.000
_cell.angle_alpha   90.00
_cell.angle_beta   90.00
_cell.angle_gamma   90.00
#
_symmetry.space_group_name_H-M   'P 1'
#
loop_
_entity.id
_entity.type
_entity.pdbx_description
1 polymer ?
#
loop_
_entity_poly.entity_id
_entity_poly.type
_entity_poly.pdbx_seq_one_letter_code
_entity_poly.pdbx_strand_id
1 'polypeptide(L)'
;MTISIEGDSAALLFVEAVRETADHGRPVSPRGMPTRELLGVHLTLTRPRARLLHLPPARILNPAFAAAETVWHLIGSDAPWIFDYNSRLRRYADDGMLRGAYGPRMRRWGGQVDQLTEAVRTLREDPDSRRAVIQLYDPVRDARGHRDVPCTLGFRFQLRQGRLHMSTTMRSQDVWVGFPYDLFFATVLHELMAGWAGAGLGTYHHHVDSLHLYERDMPAAVALPLTETRPVLEMPELTAPWEGFDELLSKVRRDGKVPAHPGWSHMGAAMHSYRLWKRGELERAEGIAGDMTGPLGIALVDWYAHLRARRAARVTTSGAAR
;
A
#
# COMPACT_ATOMS: atom_id res chain seq x y z
N MET A 1 -0.28 4.67 27.78
CA MET A 1 -1.63 4.76 27.21
C MET A 1 -1.50 4.30 25.77
N THR A 2 -2.22 3.25 25.38
CA THR A 2 -2.20 2.77 23.98
C THR A 2 -3.08 3.69 23.16
N ILE A 3 -2.56 4.25 22.07
CA ILE A 3 -3.31 5.13 21.18
C ILE A 3 -4.08 4.23 20.21
N SER A 4 -5.40 4.35 20.17
CA SER A 4 -6.27 3.52 19.33
C SER A 4 -7.09 4.40 18.40
N ILE A 5 -6.99 4.14 17.10
CA ILE A 5 -7.69 4.88 16.05
C ILE A 5 -8.52 3.88 15.24
N GLU A 6 -9.82 4.13 15.11
CA GLU A 6 -10.71 3.28 14.32
C GLU A 6 -11.30 4.07 13.16
N GLY A 7 -11.41 3.43 12.00
CA GLY A 7 -12.04 4.01 10.82
C GLY A 7 -12.65 2.93 9.94
N ASP A 8 -13.65 3.32 9.15
CA ASP A 8 -14.34 2.45 8.19
C ASP A 8 -13.87 2.68 6.74
N SER A 9 -12.82 3.47 6.56
CA SER A 9 -12.16 3.74 5.29
C SER A 9 -10.71 4.15 5.50
N ALA A 10 -9.87 3.93 4.49
CA ALA A 10 -8.49 4.40 4.47
C ALA A 10 -8.39 5.92 4.60
N ALA A 11 -9.36 6.65 4.04
CA ALA A 11 -9.43 8.11 4.12
C ALA A 11 -9.62 8.58 5.57
N LEU A 12 -10.63 8.07 6.26
CA LEU A 12 -10.89 8.43 7.66
C LEU A 12 -9.71 8.02 8.56
N LEU A 13 -9.24 6.78 8.41
CA LEU A 13 -8.14 6.25 9.22
C LEU A 13 -6.84 7.05 9.02
N PHE A 14 -6.55 7.47 7.78
CA PHE A 14 -5.41 8.33 7.46
C PHE A 14 -5.55 9.72 8.09
N VAL A 15 -6.70 10.38 7.95
CA VAL A 15 -6.90 11.74 8.49
C VAL A 15 -6.75 11.75 10.00
N GLU A 16 -7.38 10.81 10.70
CA GLU A 16 -7.29 10.69 12.16
C GLU A 16 -5.84 10.38 12.59
N ALA A 17 -5.16 9.44 11.92
CA ALA A 17 -3.77 9.11 12.22
C ALA A 17 -2.80 10.29 12.00
N VAL A 18 -3.00 11.07 10.94
CA VAL A 18 -2.21 12.27 10.66
C VAL A 18 -2.42 13.32 11.74
N ARG A 19 -3.67 13.57 12.15
CA ARG A 19 -3.99 14.53 13.21
C ARG A 19 -3.40 14.15 14.55
N GLU A 20 -3.68 12.93 14.99
CA GLU A 20 -3.17 12.41 16.26
C GLU A 20 -1.64 12.57 16.31
N THR A 21 -0.96 12.24 15.21
CA THR A 21 0.51 12.39 15.10
C THR A 21 0.96 13.85 15.10
N ALA A 22 0.25 14.75 14.41
CA ALA A 22 0.59 16.16 14.34
C ALA A 22 0.39 16.89 15.69
N ASP A 23 -0.73 16.62 16.35
CA ASP A 23 -1.17 17.33 17.56
C ASP A 23 -0.50 16.79 18.83
N HIS A 24 -0.25 15.47 18.88
CA HIS A 24 0.24 14.80 20.10
C HIS A 24 1.60 14.14 19.95
N GLY A 25 2.16 14.08 18.73
CA GLY A 25 3.47 13.50 18.48
C GLY A 25 4.60 14.29 19.13
N ARG A 26 5.62 13.59 19.62
CA ARG A 26 6.83 14.21 20.19
C ARG A 26 7.84 14.52 19.10
N PRO A 27 8.56 15.65 19.17
CA PRO A 27 9.64 15.94 18.23
C PRO A 27 10.81 14.97 18.46
N VAL A 28 11.19 14.26 17.41
CA VAL A 28 12.38 13.38 17.37
C VAL A 28 13.05 13.52 16.00
N SER A 29 14.27 12.98 15.85
CA SER A 29 15.01 13.07 14.57
C SER A 29 15.82 11.80 14.24
N PRO A 30 15.16 10.63 14.02
CA PRO A 30 15.85 9.41 13.62
C PRO A 30 16.66 9.63 12.34
N ARG A 31 17.95 9.27 12.36
CA ARG A 31 18.91 9.50 11.26
C ARG A 31 19.03 10.98 10.85
N GLY A 32 18.76 11.91 11.76
CA GLY A 32 18.83 13.35 11.50
C GLY A 32 17.67 13.90 10.67
N MET A 33 16.57 13.14 10.53
CA MET A 33 15.36 13.60 9.84
C MET A 33 14.28 13.98 10.85
N PRO A 34 13.95 15.27 11.01
CA PRO A 34 12.94 15.72 11.99
C PRO A 34 11.54 15.16 11.71
N THR A 35 10.89 14.67 12.77
CA THR A 35 9.52 14.14 12.75
C THR A 35 8.76 14.47 14.04
N ARG A 36 7.42 14.48 13.97
CA ARG A 36 6.54 14.19 15.11
C ARG A 36 6.30 12.69 15.19
N GLU A 37 6.41 12.11 16.38
CA GLU A 37 6.31 10.66 16.59
C GLU A 37 5.38 10.29 17.75
N LEU A 38 4.54 9.30 17.50
CA LEU A 38 3.75 8.58 18.49
C LEU A 38 4.26 7.15 18.62
N LEU A 39 4.30 6.64 19.85
CA LEU A 39 4.72 5.28 20.14
C LEU A 39 3.54 4.36 20.48
N GLY A 40 3.56 3.14 19.96
CA GLY A 40 2.59 2.10 20.31
C GLY A 40 1.15 2.43 19.86
N VAL A 41 0.99 2.75 18.58
CA VAL A 41 -0.30 3.09 17.97
C VAL A 41 -0.98 1.85 17.41
N HIS A 42 -2.28 1.71 17.63
CA HIS A 42 -3.12 0.68 17.04
C HIS A 42 -4.18 1.33 16.15
N LEU A 43 -4.17 0.98 14.87
CA LEU A 43 -5.18 1.41 13.91
C LEU A 43 -6.08 0.22 13.53
N THR A 44 -7.38 0.44 13.47
CA THR A 44 -8.38 -0.57 13.11
C THR A 44 -9.20 -0.12 11.91
N LEU A 45 -9.23 -0.94 10.85
CA LEU A 45 -10.05 -0.72 9.66
C LEU A 45 -11.18 -1.76 9.61
N THR A 46 -12.42 -1.30 9.72
CA THR A 46 -13.61 -2.16 9.80
C THR A 46 -14.18 -2.58 8.44
N ARG A 47 -13.81 -1.86 7.37
CA ARG A 47 -14.19 -2.15 5.98
C ARG A 47 -12.96 -2.22 5.09
N PRO A 48 -12.20 -3.34 5.09
CA PRO A 48 -10.89 -3.40 4.42
C PRO A 48 -10.91 -3.24 2.89
N ARG A 49 -12.08 -3.26 2.23
CA ARG A 49 -12.20 -2.92 0.80
C ARG A 49 -12.25 -1.42 0.51
N ALA A 50 -12.53 -0.59 1.51
CA ALA A 50 -12.39 0.86 1.46
C ALA A 50 -10.93 1.30 1.66
N ARG A 51 -10.01 0.69 0.91
CA ARG A 51 -8.55 0.75 1.14
C ARG A 51 -7.81 1.84 0.37
N LEU A 52 -8.46 2.45 -0.61
CA LEU A 52 -7.84 3.47 -1.44
C LEU A 52 -7.95 4.82 -0.75
N LEU A 53 -6.81 5.42 -0.38
CA LEU A 53 -6.81 6.81 0.08
C LEU A 53 -7.09 7.74 -1.10
N HIS A 54 -8.23 8.43 -1.04
CA HIS A 54 -8.68 9.35 -2.07
C HIS A 54 -9.24 10.62 -1.42
N LEU A 55 -8.45 11.70 -1.40
CA LEU A 55 -8.78 12.97 -0.74
C LEU A 55 -8.44 14.20 -1.61
N PRO A 56 -8.83 14.27 -2.89
CA PRO A 56 -8.53 15.42 -3.73
C PRO A 56 -9.21 16.71 -3.20
N PRO A 57 -8.66 17.92 -3.40
CA PRO A 57 -7.30 18.19 -3.83
C PRO A 57 -6.27 18.07 -2.69
N ALA A 58 -6.72 17.89 -1.44
CA ALA A 58 -5.89 17.94 -0.23
C ALA A 58 -4.77 16.87 -0.22
N ARG A 59 -5.08 15.65 -0.65
CA ARG A 59 -4.11 14.56 -0.76
C ARG A 59 -4.43 13.66 -1.95
N ILE A 60 -3.56 13.71 -2.97
CA ILE A 60 -3.63 12.88 -4.17
C ILE A 60 -2.41 11.95 -4.20
N LEU A 61 -2.65 10.65 -4.36
CA LEU A 61 -1.63 9.60 -4.47
C LEU A 61 -1.55 9.06 -5.89
N ASN A 62 -0.50 8.29 -6.19
CA ASN A 62 -0.39 7.56 -7.44
C ASN A 62 -1.06 6.18 -7.30
N PRO A 63 -2.31 5.97 -7.76
CA PRO A 63 -2.98 4.68 -7.61
C PRO A 63 -2.32 3.57 -8.45
N ALA A 64 -1.66 3.92 -9.56
CA ALA A 64 -0.93 2.95 -10.36
C ALA A 64 0.32 2.42 -9.62
N PHE A 65 0.93 3.23 -8.75
CA PHE A 65 2.02 2.74 -7.88
C PHE A 65 1.48 1.82 -6.79
N ALA A 66 0.34 2.15 -6.15
CA ALA A 66 -0.31 1.25 -5.19
C ALA A 66 -0.61 -0.13 -5.81
N ALA A 67 -1.13 -0.13 -7.04
CA ALA A 67 -1.37 -1.36 -7.79
C ALA A 67 -0.07 -2.11 -8.13
N ALA A 68 0.92 -1.40 -8.66
CA ALA A 68 2.19 -1.99 -9.07
C ALA A 68 2.98 -2.58 -7.90
N GLU A 69 3.04 -1.89 -6.76
CA GLU A 69 3.71 -2.36 -5.55
C GLU A 69 3.01 -3.58 -4.96
N THR A 70 1.67 -3.61 -4.95
CA THR A 70 0.89 -4.78 -4.56
C THR A 70 1.23 -6.00 -5.42
N VAL A 71 1.23 -5.84 -6.75
CA VAL A 71 1.61 -6.92 -7.68
C VAL A 71 3.08 -7.31 -7.48
N TRP A 72 3.98 -6.35 -7.26
CA TRP A 72 5.41 -6.59 -7.03
C TRP A 72 5.65 -7.48 -5.80
N HIS A 73 4.97 -7.18 -4.69
CA HIS A 73 5.01 -8.01 -3.49
C HIS A 73 4.41 -9.40 -3.74
N LEU A 74 3.22 -9.47 -4.32
CA LEU A 74 2.50 -10.73 -4.46
C LEU A 74 3.21 -11.72 -5.40
N ILE A 75 3.87 -11.27 -6.48
CA ILE A 75 4.66 -12.16 -7.35
C ILE A 75 6.02 -12.56 -6.75
N GLY A 76 6.35 -12.05 -5.57
CA GLY A 76 7.61 -12.31 -4.93
C GLY A 76 8.80 -11.58 -5.56
N SER A 77 8.60 -10.39 -6.13
CA SER A 77 9.63 -9.65 -6.86
C SER A 77 10.43 -8.71 -5.94
N ASP A 78 11.73 -8.60 -6.19
CA ASP A 78 12.65 -7.53 -5.76
C ASP A 78 13.23 -6.74 -6.96
N ALA A 79 12.72 -7.01 -8.16
CA ALA A 79 13.25 -6.48 -9.40
C ALA A 79 13.02 -4.96 -9.57
N PRO A 80 13.91 -4.25 -10.28
CA PRO A 80 13.94 -2.78 -10.33
C PRO A 80 12.80 -2.13 -11.13
N TRP A 81 11.92 -2.90 -11.77
CA TRP A 81 10.79 -2.36 -12.56
C TRP A 81 9.80 -1.55 -11.71
N ILE A 82 9.80 -1.74 -10.38
CA ILE A 82 9.00 -0.90 -9.47
C ILE A 82 9.40 0.58 -9.52
N PHE A 83 10.65 0.88 -9.92
CA PHE A 83 11.13 2.24 -10.07
C PHE A 83 10.48 3.00 -11.23
N ASP A 84 9.87 2.30 -12.18
CA ASP A 84 9.12 2.94 -13.27
C ASP A 84 7.81 3.56 -12.73
N TYR A 85 7.26 3.00 -11.66
CA TYR A 85 6.09 3.48 -10.95
C TYR A 85 6.43 4.52 -9.89
N ASN A 86 7.57 4.35 -9.21
CA ASN A 86 8.06 5.31 -8.22
C ASN A 86 9.59 5.39 -8.23
N SER A 87 10.13 6.34 -9.01
CA SER A 87 11.57 6.52 -9.17
C SER A 87 12.29 6.96 -7.89
N ARG A 88 11.56 7.49 -6.90
CA ARG A 88 12.14 7.92 -5.61
C ARG A 88 12.67 6.74 -4.80
N LEU A 89 12.14 5.54 -5.01
CA LEU A 89 12.61 4.33 -4.31
C LEU A 89 14.08 4.02 -4.60
N ARG A 90 14.64 4.49 -5.74
CA ARG A 90 16.06 4.33 -6.08
C ARG A 90 17.00 4.87 -5.00
N ARG A 91 16.57 5.85 -4.19
CA ARG A 91 17.40 6.41 -3.11
C ARG A 91 17.69 5.42 -1.99
N TYR A 92 16.84 4.40 -1.84
CA TYR A 92 16.94 3.36 -0.82
C TYR A 92 17.58 2.07 -1.33
N ALA A 93 17.74 1.93 -2.65
CA ALA A 93 18.22 0.71 -3.26
C ALA A 93 19.75 0.56 -3.19
N ASP A 94 20.23 -0.57 -2.69
CA ASP A 94 21.64 -0.96 -2.68
C ASP A 94 21.94 -1.83 -3.91
N ASP A 95 22.93 -1.44 -4.71
CA ASP A 95 23.27 -2.08 -5.99
C ASP A 95 22.08 -2.19 -6.95
N GLY A 96 21.19 -1.20 -6.91
CA GLY A 96 19.97 -1.18 -7.72
C GLY A 96 18.84 -2.08 -7.20
N MET A 97 19.00 -2.70 -6.02
CA MET A 97 18.01 -3.60 -5.42
C MET A 97 17.50 -3.08 -4.06
N LEU A 98 16.19 -3.20 -3.84
CA LEU A 98 15.55 -2.92 -2.55
C LEU A 98 15.76 -4.13 -1.64
N ARG A 99 16.77 -4.06 -0.77
CA ARG A 99 17.12 -5.17 0.14
C ARG A 99 16.00 -5.48 1.13
N GLY A 100 15.09 -4.54 1.39
CA GLY A 100 13.91 -4.61 2.26
C GLY A 100 12.62 -5.09 1.57
N ALA A 101 12.66 -5.43 0.27
CA ALA A 101 11.50 -5.92 -0.50
C ALA A 101 10.71 -7.03 0.20
N TYR A 102 9.38 -6.89 0.31
CA TYR A 102 8.55 -7.92 0.95
C TYR A 102 8.35 -9.14 0.06
N GLY A 103 8.41 -9.00 -1.26
CA GLY A 103 8.11 -10.08 -2.20
C GLY A 103 8.93 -11.36 -1.96
N PRO A 104 10.27 -11.31 -2.06
CA PRO A 104 11.10 -12.48 -1.81
C PRO A 104 10.94 -13.02 -0.39
N ARG A 105 10.67 -12.13 0.58
CA ARG A 105 10.45 -12.52 1.97
C ARG A 105 9.15 -13.31 2.12
N MET A 106 8.08 -12.91 1.45
CA MET A 106 6.79 -13.60 1.55
C MET A 106 6.75 -14.90 0.74
N ARG A 107 7.27 -14.88 -0.49
CA ARG A 107 7.10 -15.98 -1.45
C ARG A 107 8.28 -16.94 -1.53
N ARG A 108 9.48 -16.52 -1.12
CA ARG A 108 10.74 -17.28 -1.29
C ARG A 108 11.72 -17.03 -0.14
N TRP A 109 11.25 -17.02 1.10
CA TRP A 109 12.10 -16.78 2.26
C TRP A 109 13.23 -17.82 2.32
N GLY A 110 14.47 -17.37 2.49
CA GLY A 110 15.65 -18.25 2.43
C GLY A 110 15.85 -18.95 1.07
N GLY A 111 15.12 -18.57 0.02
CA GLY A 111 15.08 -19.28 -1.26
C GLY A 111 14.25 -20.56 -1.24
N GLN A 112 13.52 -20.84 -0.15
CA GLN A 112 12.93 -22.15 0.11
C GLN A 112 11.47 -22.10 0.55
N VAL A 113 11.04 -21.06 1.28
CA VAL A 113 9.73 -21.04 1.94
C VAL A 113 8.79 -20.01 1.32
N ASP A 114 7.65 -20.46 0.82
CA ASP A 114 6.51 -19.61 0.47
C ASP A 114 5.58 -19.49 1.69
N GLN A 115 5.72 -18.40 2.44
CA GLN A 115 4.97 -18.17 3.67
C GLN A 115 3.47 -17.94 3.41
N LEU A 116 3.06 -17.54 2.20
CA LEU A 116 1.63 -17.48 1.86
C LEU A 116 1.03 -18.88 1.82
N THR A 117 1.73 -19.82 1.18
CA THR A 117 1.30 -21.22 1.09
C THR A 117 1.16 -21.81 2.49
N GLU A 118 2.18 -21.63 3.34
CA GLU A 118 2.17 -22.16 4.70
C GLU A 118 1.09 -21.54 5.59
N ALA A 119 0.85 -20.23 5.48
CA ALA A 119 -0.20 -19.56 6.24
C ALA A 119 -1.60 -20.04 5.82
N VAL A 120 -1.86 -20.18 4.52
CA VAL A 120 -3.14 -20.73 4.01
C VAL A 120 -3.32 -22.17 4.45
N ARG A 121 -2.29 -23.01 4.32
CA ARG A 121 -2.31 -24.41 4.77
C ARG A 121 -2.63 -24.49 6.26
N THR A 122 -1.97 -23.68 7.08
CA THR A 122 -2.20 -23.60 8.53
C THR A 122 -3.65 -23.25 8.87
N LEU A 123 -4.25 -22.28 8.18
CA LEU A 123 -5.65 -21.88 8.40
C LEU A 123 -6.65 -22.95 7.98
N ARG A 124 -6.35 -23.71 6.91
CA ARG A 124 -7.22 -24.80 6.42
C ARG A 124 -7.16 -26.04 7.29
N GLU A 125 -5.99 -26.38 7.82
CA GLU A 125 -5.79 -27.54 8.70
C GLU A 125 -6.33 -27.29 10.12
N ASP A 126 -6.15 -26.07 10.65
CA ASP A 126 -6.64 -25.65 11.96
C ASP A 126 -7.25 -24.24 11.86
N PRO A 127 -8.58 -24.13 11.68
CA PRO A 127 -9.28 -22.85 11.63
C PRO A 127 -9.09 -21.98 12.88
N ASP A 128 -8.82 -22.57 14.04
CA ASP A 128 -8.60 -21.84 15.29
C ASP A 128 -7.13 -21.45 15.52
N SER A 129 -6.26 -21.85 14.59
CA SER A 129 -4.81 -21.67 14.69
C SER A 129 -4.42 -20.23 15.00
N ARG A 130 -3.41 -20.12 15.87
CA ARG A 130 -2.69 -18.87 16.18
C ARG A 130 -1.33 -18.82 15.47
N ARG A 131 -1.09 -19.74 14.53
CA ARG A 131 0.22 -19.99 13.90
C ARG A 131 0.28 -19.55 12.43
N ALA A 132 -0.81 -19.05 11.86
CA ALA A 132 -0.80 -18.49 10.51
C ALA A 132 -0.11 -17.11 10.50
N VAL A 133 1.19 -17.11 10.21
CA VAL A 133 2.08 -15.94 10.31
C VAL A 133 2.97 -15.83 9.08
N ILE A 134 3.22 -14.59 8.65
CA ILE A 134 4.23 -14.22 7.67
C ILE A 134 5.22 -13.28 8.34
N GLN A 135 6.50 -13.64 8.35
CA GLN A 135 7.59 -12.85 8.90
C GLN A 135 8.36 -12.13 7.78
N LEU A 136 8.73 -10.86 8.00
CA LEU A 136 9.47 -10.05 7.03
C LEU A 136 10.84 -9.59 7.52
N TYR A 137 10.99 -9.27 8.80
CA TYR A 137 12.31 -8.88 9.32
C TYR A 137 13.21 -10.12 9.45
N ASP A 138 14.39 -10.08 8.83
CA ASP A 138 15.42 -11.13 8.90
C ASP A 138 16.62 -10.59 9.67
N PRO A 139 16.89 -11.00 10.92
CA PRO A 139 18.04 -10.49 11.67
C PRO A 139 19.38 -10.80 10.97
N VAL A 140 19.47 -11.88 10.18
CA VAL A 140 20.70 -12.23 9.45
C VAL A 140 20.98 -11.25 8.32
N ARG A 141 19.94 -10.72 7.66
CA ARG A 141 20.07 -9.78 6.52
C ARG A 141 20.00 -8.34 6.95
N ASP A 142 19.04 -8.00 7.80
CA ASP A 142 18.60 -6.63 8.06
C ASP A 142 19.47 -5.92 9.12
N ALA A 143 20.23 -6.66 9.92
CA ALA A 143 21.22 -6.09 10.83
C ALA A 143 22.50 -5.58 10.12
N ARG A 144 22.64 -5.80 8.81
CA ARG A 144 23.88 -5.52 8.05
C ARG A 144 24.04 -4.08 7.56
N GLY A 145 23.16 -3.16 7.97
CA GLY A 145 23.29 -1.73 7.65
C GLY A 145 22.90 -1.34 6.22
N HIS A 146 22.04 -2.11 5.55
CA HIS A 146 21.46 -1.73 4.26
C HIS A 146 20.59 -0.47 4.38
N ARG A 147 20.45 0.28 3.29
CA ARG A 147 19.61 1.50 3.27
C ARG A 147 18.13 1.19 3.39
N ASP A 148 17.72 0.05 2.85
CA ASP A 148 16.34 -0.42 2.83
C ASP A 148 16.20 -1.62 3.78
N VAL A 149 15.65 -1.34 4.97
CA VAL A 149 15.32 -2.33 6.01
C VAL A 149 13.80 -2.38 6.12
N PRO A 150 13.15 -3.55 6.06
CA PRO A 150 11.70 -3.63 6.08
C PRO A 150 11.15 -2.95 7.34
N CYS A 151 10.17 -2.07 7.16
CA CYS A 151 9.45 -1.43 8.24
C CYS A 151 8.37 -2.35 8.82
N THR A 152 7.76 -3.17 7.97
CA THR A 152 6.82 -4.21 8.38
C THR A 152 7.57 -5.39 8.97
N LEU A 153 7.16 -5.84 10.15
CA LEU A 153 7.71 -7.01 10.81
C LEU A 153 7.02 -8.29 10.35
N GLY A 154 5.69 -8.25 10.20
CA GLY A 154 4.93 -9.41 9.73
C GLY A 154 3.43 -9.23 9.77
N PHE A 155 2.75 -10.26 9.24
CA PHE A 155 1.30 -10.38 9.15
C PHE A 155 0.84 -11.63 9.90
N ARG A 156 -0.28 -11.54 10.62
CA ARG A 156 -0.86 -12.66 11.37
C ARG A 156 -2.34 -12.76 11.06
N PHE A 157 -2.83 -13.98 10.93
CA PHE A 157 -4.19 -14.25 10.50
C PHE A 157 -4.93 -15.08 11.55
N GLN A 158 -6.17 -14.71 11.85
CA GLN A 158 -7.04 -15.44 12.78
C GLN A 158 -8.43 -15.60 12.15
N LEU A 159 -8.84 -16.85 11.91
CA LEU A 159 -10.18 -17.16 11.42
C LEU A 159 -11.13 -17.33 12.60
N ARG A 160 -12.11 -16.44 12.76
CA ARG A 160 -13.07 -16.48 13.87
C ARG A 160 -14.48 -16.26 13.32
N GLN A 161 -15.42 -17.09 13.73
CA GLN A 161 -16.83 -16.95 13.34
C GLN A 161 -17.02 -16.82 11.82
N GLY A 162 -16.27 -17.62 11.04
CA GLY A 162 -16.33 -17.59 9.58
C GLY A 162 -15.70 -16.36 8.91
N ARG A 163 -15.02 -15.48 9.66
CA ARG A 163 -14.34 -14.29 9.14
C ARG A 163 -12.85 -14.32 9.45
N LEU A 164 -12.02 -14.00 8.47
CA LEU A 164 -10.58 -13.89 8.67
C LEU A 164 -10.24 -12.48 9.14
N HIS A 165 -9.63 -12.36 10.31
CA HIS A 165 -9.05 -11.12 10.82
C HIS A 165 -7.55 -11.11 10.53
N MET A 166 -7.00 -9.93 10.23
CA MET A 166 -5.57 -9.78 9.96
C MET A 166 -4.97 -8.70 10.85
N SER A 167 -3.83 -9.02 11.46
CA SER A 167 -3.02 -8.09 12.24
C SER A 167 -1.65 -7.90 11.60
N THR A 168 -1.27 -6.65 11.37
CA THR A 168 0.05 -6.24 10.89
C THR A 168 0.84 -5.60 12.03
N THR A 169 2.14 -5.87 12.15
CA THR A 169 3.02 -5.05 13.01
C THR A 169 4.10 -4.38 12.18
N MET A 170 4.33 -3.11 12.44
CA MET A 170 5.39 -2.32 11.83
C MET A 170 6.22 -1.63 12.92
N ARG A 171 7.54 -1.72 12.82
CA ARG A 171 8.46 -1.03 13.75
C ARG A 171 8.48 0.49 13.54
N SER A 172 7.99 0.95 12.38
CA SER A 172 8.11 2.34 11.92
C SER A 172 7.12 2.56 10.76
N GLN A 173 6.33 3.62 10.80
CA GLN A 173 5.37 3.96 9.74
C GLN A 173 5.35 5.47 9.48
N ASP A 174 5.65 5.86 8.24
CA ASP A 174 5.46 7.24 7.76
C ASP A 174 3.98 7.41 7.43
N VAL A 175 3.25 8.10 8.32
CA VAL A 175 1.79 8.24 8.21
C VAL A 175 1.37 8.97 6.94
N TRP A 176 2.21 9.86 6.40
CA TRP A 176 1.86 10.72 5.27
C TRP A 176 2.14 10.11 3.90
N VAL A 177 3.25 9.39 3.78
CA VAL A 177 3.71 8.82 2.50
C VAL A 177 3.58 7.31 2.45
N GLY A 178 4.03 6.59 3.49
CA GLY A 178 4.11 5.13 3.50
C GLY A 178 2.78 4.47 3.78
N PHE A 179 2.12 4.91 4.86
CA PHE A 179 0.90 4.30 5.39
C PHE A 179 -0.18 4.04 4.35
N PRO A 180 -0.50 4.96 3.43
CA PRO A 180 -1.56 4.71 2.45
C PRO A 180 -1.25 3.52 1.51
N TYR A 181 0.01 3.34 1.11
CA TYR A 181 0.42 2.24 0.23
C TYR A 181 0.55 0.93 1.00
N ASP A 182 1.09 0.97 2.22
CA ASP A 182 1.15 -0.20 3.10
C ASP A 182 -0.25 -0.70 3.47
N LEU A 183 -1.18 0.20 3.79
CA LEU A 183 -2.58 -0.13 4.07
C LEU A 183 -3.26 -0.75 2.84
N PHE A 184 -3.03 -0.18 1.66
CA PHE A 184 -3.58 -0.71 0.41
C PHE A 184 -3.09 -2.15 0.17
N PHE A 185 -1.77 -2.39 0.24
CA PHE A 185 -1.20 -3.71 0.05
C PHE A 185 -1.69 -4.71 1.12
N ALA A 186 -1.60 -4.34 2.40
CA ALA A 186 -1.96 -5.21 3.50
C ALA A 186 -3.43 -5.64 3.45
N THR A 187 -4.34 -4.75 3.07
CA THR A 187 -5.77 -5.06 2.95
C THR A 187 -6.13 -5.85 1.68
N VAL A 188 -5.34 -5.74 0.60
CA VAL A 188 -5.42 -6.69 -0.53
C VAL A 188 -4.96 -8.08 -0.10
N LEU A 189 -3.84 -8.18 0.62
CA LEU A 189 -3.35 -9.45 1.16
C LEU A 189 -4.37 -10.08 2.11
N HIS A 190 -4.99 -9.29 2.97
CA HIS A 190 -6.05 -9.71 3.89
C HIS A 190 -7.23 -10.34 3.14
N GLU A 191 -7.72 -9.69 2.09
CA GLU A 191 -8.81 -10.18 1.25
C GLU A 191 -8.45 -11.49 0.54
N LEU A 192 -7.26 -11.58 -0.03
CA LEU A 192 -6.78 -12.79 -0.69
C LEU A 192 -6.69 -13.96 0.28
N MET A 193 -6.09 -13.75 1.45
CA MET A 193 -5.97 -14.77 2.49
C MET A 193 -7.35 -15.22 3.00
N ALA A 194 -8.32 -14.31 3.12
CA ALA A 194 -9.69 -14.65 3.48
C ALA A 194 -10.31 -15.58 2.43
N GLY A 195 -10.20 -15.22 1.14
CA GLY A 195 -10.66 -16.05 0.03
C GLY A 195 -10.00 -17.43 -0.01
N TRP A 196 -8.67 -17.50 0.14
CA TRP A 196 -7.95 -18.77 0.15
C TRP A 196 -8.27 -19.65 1.37
N ALA A 197 -8.63 -19.04 2.50
CA ALA A 197 -9.11 -19.77 3.67
C ALA A 197 -10.61 -20.15 3.59
N GLY A 198 -11.33 -19.73 2.54
CA GLY A 198 -12.77 -19.97 2.41
C GLY A 198 -13.60 -19.18 3.43
N ALA A 199 -13.11 -18.02 3.86
CA ALA A 199 -13.69 -17.20 4.91
C ALA A 199 -14.16 -15.83 4.40
N GLY A 200 -15.11 -15.23 5.12
CA GLY A 200 -15.48 -13.83 4.91
C GLY A 200 -14.37 -12.87 5.37
N LEU A 201 -14.37 -11.65 4.84
CA LEU A 201 -13.41 -10.62 5.22
C LEU A 201 -13.77 -10.05 6.60
N GLY A 202 -12.88 -10.21 7.58
CA GLY A 202 -12.99 -9.66 8.93
C GLY A 202 -12.35 -8.28 9.08
N THR A 203 -12.06 -7.90 10.32
CA THR A 203 -11.42 -6.62 10.66
C THR A 203 -9.91 -6.66 10.40
N TYR A 204 -9.36 -5.53 9.93
CA TYR A 204 -7.92 -5.34 9.78
C TYR A 204 -7.36 -4.50 10.94
N HIS A 205 -6.25 -4.95 11.52
CA HIS A 205 -5.55 -4.29 12.61
C HIS A 205 -4.10 -3.96 12.19
N HIS A 206 -3.65 -2.75 12.51
CA HIS A 206 -2.31 -2.26 12.19
C HIS A 206 -1.65 -1.72 13.45
N HIS A 207 -0.65 -2.44 13.94
CA HIS A 207 0.12 -2.07 15.13
C HIS A 207 1.43 -1.41 14.69
N VAL A 208 1.68 -0.21 15.20
CA VAL A 208 2.84 0.59 14.83
C VAL A 208 3.62 0.97 16.07
N ASP A 209 4.89 0.60 16.13
CA ASP A 209 5.76 0.94 17.25
C ASP A 209 6.14 2.42 17.22
N SER A 210 6.45 2.97 16.05
CA SER A 210 6.73 4.39 15.78
C SER A 210 5.88 4.88 14.60
N LEU A 211 4.78 5.55 14.89
CA LEU A 211 3.98 6.26 13.88
C LEU A 211 4.48 7.69 13.81
N HIS A 212 4.93 8.13 12.63
CA HIS A 212 5.57 9.43 12.52
C HIS A 212 5.15 10.22 11.29
N LEU A 213 5.21 11.55 11.44
CA LEU A 213 4.98 12.54 10.41
C LEU A 213 6.26 13.38 10.28
N TYR A 214 6.86 13.39 9.09
CA TYR A 214 8.03 14.23 8.84
C TYR A 214 7.66 15.72 8.88
N GLU A 215 8.52 16.55 9.50
CA GLU A 215 8.27 18.00 9.62
C GLU A 215 8.07 18.69 8.27
N ARG A 216 8.76 18.22 7.22
CA ARG A 216 8.59 18.73 5.85
C ARG A 216 7.18 18.57 5.30
N ASP A 217 6.44 17.58 5.80
CA ASP A 217 5.09 17.21 5.36
C ASP A 217 4.02 17.83 6.29
N MET A 218 4.42 18.41 7.43
CA MET A 218 3.56 19.05 8.43
C MET A 218 2.64 20.13 7.83
N PRO A 219 3.11 21.08 7.00
CA PRO A 219 2.22 22.14 6.48
C PRO A 219 1.05 21.60 5.64
N ALA A 220 1.28 20.52 4.88
CA ALA A 220 0.22 19.88 4.11
C ALA A 220 -0.69 19.02 4.98
N ALA A 221 -0.14 18.37 6.01
CA ALA A 221 -0.87 17.54 6.96
C ALA A 221 -1.88 18.35 7.78
N VAL A 222 -1.49 19.51 8.32
CA VAL A 222 -2.39 20.36 9.12
C VAL A 222 -3.47 21.05 8.27
N ALA A 223 -3.29 21.10 6.96
CA ALA A 223 -4.27 21.64 6.02
C ALA A 223 -5.33 20.61 5.58
N LEU A 224 -5.26 19.35 6.07
CA LEU A 224 -6.29 18.35 5.79
C LEU A 224 -7.65 18.78 6.34
N PRO A 225 -8.76 18.51 5.62
CA PRO A 225 -10.10 18.93 6.01
C PRO A 225 -10.53 18.27 7.33
N LEU A 226 -11.13 19.06 8.24
CA LEU A 226 -11.59 18.63 9.58
C LEU A 226 -12.55 17.43 9.57
N THR A 227 -13.28 17.24 8.48
CA THR A 227 -14.24 16.14 8.32
C THR A 227 -14.15 15.60 6.90
N GLU A 228 -14.13 14.28 6.75
CA GLU A 228 -14.30 13.63 5.45
C GLU A 228 -15.76 13.24 5.27
N THR A 229 -16.47 13.98 4.41
CA THR A 229 -17.90 13.77 4.15
C THR A 229 -18.17 13.05 2.82
N ARG A 230 -17.12 12.64 2.11
CA ARG A 230 -17.26 11.94 0.84
C ARG A 230 -17.79 10.51 1.05
N PRO A 231 -18.53 9.98 0.06
CA PRO A 231 -18.93 8.59 0.10
C PRO A 231 -17.71 7.67 0.16
N VAL A 232 -17.79 6.65 1.01
CA VAL A 232 -16.75 5.63 1.09
C VAL A 232 -16.73 4.83 -0.20
N LEU A 233 -15.58 4.85 -0.87
CA LEU A 233 -15.35 4.13 -2.11
C LEU A 233 -14.77 2.74 -1.82
N GLU A 234 -15.59 1.70 -1.95
CA GLU A 234 -15.10 0.32 -1.90
C GLU A 234 -14.53 -0.12 -3.24
N MET A 235 -13.34 -0.72 -3.20
CA MET A 235 -12.79 -1.38 -4.37
C MET A 235 -13.58 -2.64 -4.73
N PRO A 236 -13.67 -3.00 -6.03
CA PRO A 236 -14.15 -4.31 -6.44
C PRO A 236 -13.39 -5.44 -5.73
N GLU A 237 -14.05 -6.58 -5.57
CA GLU A 237 -13.43 -7.76 -4.96
C GLU A 237 -12.18 -8.18 -5.74
N LEU A 238 -11.16 -8.65 -5.01
CA LEU A 238 -9.87 -9.13 -5.54
C LEU A 238 -9.59 -10.60 -5.19
N THR A 239 -10.52 -11.30 -4.55
CA THR A 239 -10.40 -12.73 -4.28
C THR A 239 -10.14 -13.50 -5.58
N ALA A 240 -9.19 -14.43 -5.54
CA ALA A 240 -8.86 -15.27 -6.68
C ALA A 240 -8.47 -16.65 -6.17
N PRO A 241 -8.72 -17.74 -6.93
CA PRO A 241 -8.23 -19.06 -6.56
C PRO A 241 -6.70 -19.06 -6.38
N TRP A 242 -6.20 -19.88 -5.45
CA TRP A 242 -4.75 -20.05 -5.27
C TRP A 242 -4.15 -20.67 -6.54
N GLU A 243 -4.82 -21.68 -7.08
CA GLU A 243 -4.50 -22.31 -8.35
C GLU A 243 -4.63 -21.29 -9.49
N GLY A 244 -3.54 -21.05 -10.22
CA GLY A 244 -3.50 -20.06 -11.31
C GLY A 244 -3.30 -18.61 -10.86
N PHE A 245 -3.13 -18.34 -9.56
CA PHE A 245 -2.91 -16.99 -9.05
C PHE A 245 -1.64 -16.33 -9.63
N ASP A 246 -0.54 -17.07 -9.73
CA ASP A 246 0.70 -16.55 -10.31
C ASP A 246 0.56 -16.26 -11.82
N GLU A 247 -0.28 -17.02 -12.54
CA GLU A 247 -0.60 -16.74 -13.93
C GLU A 247 -1.45 -15.47 -14.06
N LEU A 248 -2.43 -15.30 -13.17
CA LEU A 248 -3.24 -14.07 -13.08
C LEU A 248 -2.35 -12.85 -12.84
N LEU A 249 -1.48 -12.88 -11.84
CA LEU A 249 -0.56 -11.77 -11.57
C LEU A 249 0.40 -11.51 -12.74
N SER A 250 0.85 -12.57 -13.41
CA SER A 250 1.65 -12.45 -14.63
C SER A 250 0.91 -11.75 -15.77
N LYS A 251 -0.41 -11.99 -15.92
CA LYS A 251 -1.27 -11.26 -16.87
C LYS A 251 -1.43 -9.80 -16.46
N VAL A 252 -1.75 -9.52 -15.19
CA VAL A 252 -1.91 -8.16 -14.63
C VAL A 252 -0.65 -7.32 -14.85
N ARG A 253 0.53 -7.92 -14.64
CA ARG A 253 1.81 -7.22 -14.83
C ARG A 253 2.07 -6.86 -16.29
N ARG A 254 1.74 -7.76 -17.23
CA ARG A 254 2.05 -7.60 -18.66
C ARG A 254 1.17 -6.54 -19.31
N ASP A 255 1.75 -5.80 -20.25
CA ASP A 255 1.03 -4.76 -21.01
C ASP A 255 -0.09 -5.35 -21.88
N GLY A 256 -1.23 -4.65 -21.93
CA GLY A 256 -2.35 -4.95 -22.84
C GLY A 256 -3.13 -6.24 -22.56
N LYS A 257 -2.82 -6.98 -21.48
CA LYS A 257 -3.59 -8.17 -21.08
C LYS A 257 -4.50 -7.84 -19.93
N VAL A 258 -5.77 -7.60 -20.24
CA VAL A 258 -6.82 -7.44 -19.22
C VAL A 258 -7.21 -8.83 -18.71
N PRO A 259 -6.99 -9.14 -17.42
CA PRO A 259 -7.49 -10.40 -16.86
C PRO A 259 -9.03 -10.40 -16.87
N ALA A 260 -9.63 -11.58 -17.05
CA ALA A 260 -11.08 -11.78 -16.95
C ALA A 260 -11.55 -11.79 -15.48
N HIS A 261 -11.19 -10.75 -14.74
CA HIS A 261 -11.50 -10.59 -13.32
C HIS A 261 -11.69 -9.10 -13.00
N PRO A 262 -12.83 -8.66 -12.43
CA PRO A 262 -13.17 -7.24 -12.32
C PRO A 262 -12.21 -6.41 -11.46
N GLY A 263 -11.76 -6.90 -10.31
CA GLY A 263 -10.77 -6.18 -9.50
C GLY A 263 -9.37 -6.14 -10.14
N TRP A 264 -8.85 -7.31 -10.54
CA TRP A 264 -7.53 -7.42 -11.16
C TRP A 264 -7.44 -6.74 -12.54
N SER A 265 -8.55 -6.61 -13.27
CA SER A 265 -8.60 -5.86 -14.52
C SER A 265 -8.36 -4.37 -14.28
N HIS A 266 -8.96 -3.80 -13.24
CA HIS A 266 -8.72 -2.41 -12.85
C HIS A 266 -7.27 -2.18 -12.40
N MET A 267 -6.67 -3.12 -11.66
CA MET A 267 -5.26 -3.06 -11.26
C MET A 267 -4.33 -3.06 -12.49
N GLY A 268 -4.57 -3.98 -13.43
CA GLY A 268 -3.79 -4.07 -14.67
C GLY A 268 -3.97 -2.85 -15.58
N ALA A 269 -5.21 -2.34 -15.70
CA ALA A 269 -5.53 -1.15 -16.47
C ALA A 269 -4.85 0.10 -15.89
N ALA A 270 -4.88 0.29 -14.56
CA ALA A 270 -4.19 1.40 -13.91
C ALA A 270 -2.67 1.36 -14.17
N MET A 271 -2.07 0.17 -14.04
CA MET A 271 -0.66 -0.04 -14.29
C MET A 271 -0.28 0.20 -15.77
N HIS A 272 -1.12 -0.23 -16.71
CA HIS A 272 -0.92 -0.04 -18.15
C HIS A 272 -1.08 1.42 -18.57
N SER A 273 -2.16 2.07 -18.13
CA SER A 273 -2.41 3.50 -18.33
C SER A 273 -1.21 4.33 -17.85
N TYR A 274 -0.69 4.06 -16.66
CA TYR A 274 0.45 4.82 -16.15
C TYR A 274 1.74 4.58 -16.94
N ARG A 275 1.96 3.38 -17.49
CA ARG A 275 3.10 3.13 -18.40
C ARG A 275 2.97 3.94 -19.69
N LEU A 276 1.77 4.02 -20.29
CA LEU A 276 1.50 4.88 -21.45
C LEU A 276 1.78 6.35 -21.13
N TRP A 277 1.31 6.83 -19.97
CA TRP A 277 1.60 8.18 -19.50
C TRP A 277 3.10 8.46 -19.43
N LYS A 278 3.87 7.53 -18.85
CA LYS A 278 5.34 7.63 -18.73
C LYS A 278 6.06 7.62 -20.08
N ARG A 279 5.48 7.02 -21.12
CA ARG A 279 5.98 7.04 -22.51
C ARG A 279 5.57 8.30 -23.28
N GLY A 280 4.75 9.18 -22.70
CA GLY A 280 4.26 10.39 -23.34
C GLY A 280 2.97 10.20 -24.15
N GLU A 281 2.35 9.01 -24.11
CA GLU A 281 1.09 8.69 -24.78
C GLU A 281 -0.11 9.16 -23.91
N LEU A 282 -0.18 10.47 -23.65
CA LEU A 282 -1.05 11.05 -22.62
C LEU A 282 -2.55 10.80 -22.88
N GLU A 283 -3.02 11.03 -24.10
CA GLU A 283 -4.44 10.86 -24.46
C GLU A 283 -4.89 9.41 -24.29
N ARG A 284 -4.05 8.43 -24.68
CA ARG A 284 -4.35 7.01 -24.48
C ARG A 284 -4.38 6.64 -23.01
N ALA A 285 -3.44 7.17 -22.22
CA ALA A 285 -3.39 6.94 -20.79
C ALA A 285 -4.64 7.49 -20.09
N GLU A 286 -5.01 8.74 -20.40
CA GLU A 286 -6.20 9.42 -19.87
C GLU A 286 -7.50 8.75 -20.31
N GLY A 287 -7.60 8.31 -21.57
CA GLY A 287 -8.74 7.55 -22.07
C GLY A 287 -8.97 6.26 -21.28
N ILE A 288 -7.92 5.45 -21.09
CA ILE A 288 -8.03 4.23 -20.27
C ILE A 288 -8.45 4.55 -18.83
N ALA A 289 -7.92 5.62 -18.23
CA ALA A 289 -8.30 6.02 -16.88
C ALA A 289 -9.77 6.47 -16.79
N GLY A 290 -10.27 7.17 -17.80
CA GLY A 290 -11.66 7.62 -17.89
C GLY A 290 -12.66 6.50 -18.16
N ASP A 291 -12.26 5.46 -18.89
CA ASP A 291 -13.11 4.29 -19.17
C ASP A 291 -13.21 3.33 -17.97
N MET A 292 -12.26 3.42 -17.03
CA MET A 292 -12.28 2.60 -15.81
C MET A 292 -13.40 3.04 -14.86
N THR A 293 -14.26 2.10 -14.49
CA THR A 293 -15.27 2.34 -13.45
C THR A 293 -14.68 2.13 -12.04
N GLY A 294 -15.26 2.79 -11.05
CA GLY A 294 -14.91 2.59 -9.63
C GLY A 294 -13.65 3.32 -9.15
N PRO A 295 -13.17 2.99 -7.93
CA PRO A 295 -12.29 3.89 -7.18
C PRO A 295 -10.91 4.13 -7.82
N LEU A 296 -10.32 3.10 -8.43
CA LEU A 296 -9.00 3.23 -9.07
C LEU A 296 -9.04 4.13 -10.31
N GLY A 297 -10.12 4.08 -11.11
CA GLY A 297 -10.29 4.94 -12.27
C GLY A 297 -10.40 6.40 -11.86
N ILE A 298 -11.30 6.69 -10.91
CA ILE A 298 -11.50 8.02 -10.33
C ILE A 298 -10.17 8.60 -9.80
N ALA A 299 -9.46 7.83 -8.98
CA ALA A 299 -8.18 8.29 -8.43
C ALA A 299 -7.11 8.49 -9.50
N LEU A 300 -7.13 7.72 -10.59
CA LEU A 300 -6.14 7.82 -11.66
C LEU A 300 -6.39 9.05 -12.54
N VAL A 301 -7.65 9.39 -12.82
CA VAL A 301 -8.03 10.64 -13.48
C VAL A 301 -7.54 11.85 -12.68
N ASP A 302 -7.82 11.88 -11.38
CA ASP A 302 -7.36 12.96 -10.49
C ASP A 302 -5.84 13.04 -10.39
N TRP A 303 -5.17 11.89 -10.40
CA TRP A 303 -3.71 11.83 -10.44
C TRP A 303 -3.13 12.45 -11.72
N TYR A 304 -3.72 12.18 -12.89
CA TYR A 304 -3.27 12.82 -14.14
C TYR A 304 -3.56 14.31 -14.18
N ALA A 305 -4.74 14.74 -13.70
CA ALA A 305 -5.04 16.16 -13.53
C ALA A 305 -4.00 16.85 -12.64
N HIS A 306 -3.64 16.22 -11.51
CA HIS A 306 -2.58 16.68 -10.62
C HIS A 306 -1.21 16.78 -11.31
N LEU A 307 -0.82 15.77 -12.09
CA LEU A 307 0.44 15.79 -12.82
C LEU A 307 0.49 16.89 -13.89
N ARG A 308 -0.62 17.14 -14.60
CA ARG A 308 -0.72 18.26 -15.55
C ARG A 308 -0.57 19.61 -14.85
N ALA A 309 -1.30 19.83 -13.76
CA ALA A 309 -1.23 21.08 -12.99
C ALA A 309 0.20 21.36 -12.51
N ARG A 310 0.91 20.34 -12.02
CA ARG A 310 2.32 20.45 -11.60
C ARG A 310 3.27 20.73 -12.75
N ARG A 311 3.02 20.14 -13.93
CA ARG A 311 3.82 20.43 -15.13
C ARG A 311 3.61 21.88 -15.57
N ALA A 312 2.37 22.37 -15.58
CA ALA A 312 2.04 23.75 -15.92
C ALA A 312 2.72 24.75 -14.97
N ALA A 313 2.64 24.52 -13.65
CA ALA A 313 3.28 25.38 -12.64
C ALA A 313 4.82 25.44 -12.75
N ARG A 314 5.47 24.38 -13.25
CA ARG A 314 6.93 24.38 -13.51
C ARG A 314 7.30 25.20 -14.75
N VAL A 315 6.44 25.22 -15.76
CA VAL A 315 6.66 26.01 -16.98
C VAL A 315 6.50 27.51 -16.66
N THR A 316 5.50 27.89 -15.87
CA THR A 316 5.29 29.29 -15.47
C THR A 316 6.42 29.83 -14.60
N THR A 317 6.91 29.04 -13.64
CA THR A 317 8.03 29.44 -12.75
C THR A 317 9.37 29.52 -13.48
N SER A 318 9.60 28.74 -14.53
CA SER A 318 10.81 28.83 -15.36
C SER A 318 10.75 29.92 -16.44
N GLY A 319 9.55 30.33 -16.85
CA GLY A 319 9.33 31.47 -17.75
C GLY A 319 9.43 32.83 -17.07
N ALA A 320 9.11 32.93 -15.77
CA ALA A 320 9.22 34.17 -15.00
C ALA A 320 10.66 34.48 -14.52
N ALA A 321 11.60 33.56 -14.73
CA ALA A 321 13.02 33.71 -14.38
C ALA A 321 13.92 34.03 -15.59
N ARG A 322 13.33 34.50 -16.70
CA ARG A 322 14.04 34.94 -17.91
C ARG A 322 13.74 36.40 -18.22
#